data_AF-A0AAW1TA24-F1
#
_entry.id   AF-A0AAW1TA24-F1
#
_cell.length_a   1.000
_cell.length_b   1.000
_cell.length_c   1.000
_cell.angle_alpha   90.00
_cell.angle_beta   90.00
_cell.angle_gamma   90.00
#
_symmetry.space_group_name_H-M   'P 1'
#
loop_
_entity.id
_entity.type
_entity.pdbx_description
1 polymer ?
#
loop_
_entity_poly.entity_id
_entity_poly.type
_entity_poly.pdbx_seq_one_letter_code
_entity_poly.pdbx_strand_id
1 'polypeptide(L)'
;MGCKPRYAHKVCKRVFAAFEDALPGGDTTLCEYDWLAGGKVAAKTSRDYFQHLIKCHLQEFTGQPLPVCDFNIACSIREQARSVTVLLAGTSGTGKSTLASLLAARLGVTTVLSTDSIRHMMRGFTTESASPLLWASTYSAGDLVPSRDSDDAKTKAVKGYKAQAAMVVGALDQLVGRCEARRESLVCEGVHLSIKHVVALMQRHPTIVPFLVHISNEAKHRERFAVRAKYMTLEPGANRYVKYIRNIRDIQGYLLKRADRHLIPAVDNTNVDRSVATLHATVLGCLRRMFQGESLLDASGKSAAVLAEEWAVVRDSMLGSKAMLQRIQAKIKRLYLDASLETPSPSNYTPRGPSSDLPSSEMSDREVLESGRSFQDLTMSDLTSSEGSPGSQGSGELGADDHDMDRDAEFKEPDKGQDTTTRTSHQTEAVYWMPEEL
;
A
#
# COMPACT_ATOMS: atom_id res chain seq x y z
N MET A 1 3.67 -6.88 9.47
CA MET A 1 2.27 -7.28 9.63
C MET A 1 1.66 -6.80 10.95
N GLY A 2 2.06 -7.23 12.16
CA GLY A 2 1.27 -6.93 13.38
C GLY A 2 1.63 -5.70 14.24
N CYS A 3 2.75 -5.00 14.00
CA CYS A 3 3.17 -3.90 14.90
C CYS A 3 3.94 -2.78 14.17
N LYS A 4 4.03 -1.60 14.81
CA LYS A 4 4.78 -0.46 14.25
C LYS A 4 6.28 -0.80 14.20
N PRO A 5 7.04 -0.31 13.19
CA PRO A 5 8.48 -0.57 13.08
C PRO A 5 9.27 -0.29 14.37
N ARG A 6 8.93 0.81 15.06
CA ARG A 6 9.53 1.15 16.36
C ARG A 6 9.35 0.05 17.42
N TYR A 7 8.19 -0.58 17.49
CA TYR A 7 7.94 -1.67 18.43
C TYR A 7 8.64 -2.94 18.00
N ALA A 8 8.62 -3.27 16.70
CA ALA A 8 9.37 -4.40 16.18
C ALA A 8 10.86 -4.31 16.56
N HIS A 9 11.49 -3.15 16.33
CA HIS A 9 12.89 -2.92 16.70
C HIS A 9 13.14 -3.10 18.21
N LYS A 10 12.28 -2.53 19.07
CA LYS A 10 12.41 -2.69 20.53
C LYS A 10 12.25 -4.13 20.99
N VAL A 11 11.27 -4.85 20.43
CA VAL A 11 11.04 -6.27 20.72
C VAL A 11 12.24 -7.08 20.30
N CYS A 12 12.74 -6.90 19.06
CA CYS A 12 13.94 -7.59 18.60
C CYS A 12 15.12 -7.35 19.55
N LYS A 13 15.40 -6.09 19.90
CA LYS A 13 16.50 -5.75 20.82
C LYS A 13 16.37 -6.46 22.18
N ARG A 14 15.16 -6.53 22.75
CA ARG A 14 14.93 -7.23 24.02
C ARG A 14 15.07 -8.74 23.91
N VAL A 15 14.55 -9.31 22.83
CA VAL A 15 14.66 -10.75 22.56
C VAL A 15 16.14 -11.13 22.42
N PHE A 16 16.93 -10.39 21.63
CA PHE A 16 18.36 -10.63 21.49
C PHE A 16 19.14 -10.41 22.79
N ALA A 17 18.82 -9.37 23.57
CA ALA A 17 19.41 -9.18 24.89
C ALA A 17 19.15 -10.37 25.83
N ALA A 18 17.94 -10.96 25.80
CA ALA A 18 17.63 -12.15 26.58
C ALA A 18 18.45 -13.39 26.16
N PHE A 19 18.84 -13.47 24.88
CA PHE A 19 19.79 -14.49 24.41
C PHE A 19 21.22 -14.16 24.86
N GLU A 20 21.67 -12.92 24.76
CA GLU A 20 23.00 -12.48 25.20
C GLU A 20 23.21 -12.71 26.70
N ASP A 21 22.20 -12.38 27.52
CA ASP A 21 22.21 -12.62 28.97
C ASP A 21 22.24 -14.12 29.32
N ALA A 22 21.79 -15.00 28.41
CA ALA A 22 21.84 -16.45 28.57
C ALA A 22 23.15 -17.08 28.06
N LEU A 23 23.98 -16.32 27.33
CA LEU A 23 25.29 -16.74 26.83
C LEU A 23 26.40 -16.42 27.85
N PRO A 24 27.57 -17.09 27.75
CA PRO A 24 28.13 -17.88 28.85
C PRO A 24 28.26 -17.13 30.18
N GLY A 25 27.64 -17.67 31.24
CA GLY A 25 27.65 -17.12 32.61
C GLY A 25 26.25 -16.80 33.17
N GLY A 26 25.21 -16.85 32.34
CA GLY A 26 23.81 -16.65 32.71
C GLY A 26 22.98 -17.93 32.88
N ASP A 27 21.66 -17.78 32.92
CA ASP A 27 20.71 -18.88 33.11
C ASP A 27 20.61 -19.78 31.86
N THR A 28 21.31 -20.92 31.91
CA THR A 28 21.42 -21.88 30.81
C THR A 28 20.16 -22.74 30.60
N THR A 29 19.11 -22.55 31.41
CA THR A 29 17.82 -23.24 31.21
C THR A 29 17.05 -22.76 29.98
N LEU A 30 17.43 -21.60 29.42
CA LEU A 30 16.66 -20.90 28.40
C LEU A 30 17.15 -21.18 26.96
N CYS A 31 18.41 -21.58 26.77
CA CYS A 31 19.04 -21.80 25.46
C CYS A 31 20.16 -22.84 25.53
N GLU A 32 20.22 -23.73 24.53
CA GLU A 32 21.42 -24.51 24.27
C GLU A 32 22.43 -23.63 23.52
N TYR A 33 23.73 -23.79 23.75
CA TYR A 33 24.73 -23.03 23.02
C TYR A 33 25.96 -23.86 22.68
N ASP A 34 26.51 -23.60 21.49
CA ASP A 34 27.71 -24.24 20.95
C ASP A 34 28.81 -23.19 20.77
N TRP A 35 30.03 -23.53 21.19
CA TRP A 35 31.21 -22.74 20.88
C TRP A 35 31.64 -22.98 19.44
N LEU A 36 31.72 -21.90 18.67
CA LEU A 36 32.23 -21.89 17.31
C LEU A 36 33.70 -21.45 17.29
N ALA A 37 34.42 -21.84 16.24
CA ALA A 37 35.80 -21.42 16.03
C ALA A 37 35.94 -19.89 16.07
N GLY A 38 37.02 -19.40 16.69
CA GLY A 38 37.28 -17.96 16.84
C GLY A 38 36.54 -17.30 18.01
N GLY A 39 36.14 -18.05 19.03
CA GLY A 39 35.53 -17.50 20.25
C GLY A 39 34.09 -17.01 20.08
N LYS A 40 33.44 -17.40 18.97
CA LYS A 40 32.03 -17.09 18.70
C LYS A 40 31.15 -18.11 19.42
N VAL A 41 29.94 -17.70 19.81
CA VAL A 41 28.95 -18.58 20.44
C VAL A 41 27.70 -18.62 19.57
N ALA A 42 27.19 -19.82 19.30
CA ALA A 42 25.90 -20.02 18.65
C ALA A 42 24.88 -20.43 19.71
N ALA A 43 23.82 -19.64 19.88
CA ALA A 43 22.68 -20.01 20.71
C ALA A 43 21.59 -20.70 19.87
N LYS A 44 20.97 -21.73 20.43
CA LYS A 44 19.85 -22.48 19.89
C LYS A 44 18.69 -22.43 20.88
N THR A 45 17.47 -22.30 20.36
CA THR A 45 16.27 -22.37 21.16
C THR A 45 15.12 -22.99 20.38
N SER A 46 14.08 -23.43 21.09
CA SER A 46 12.87 -23.93 20.46
C SER A 46 12.06 -22.79 19.82
N ARG A 47 11.35 -23.12 18.74
CA ARG A 47 10.46 -22.18 18.05
C ARG A 47 9.39 -21.62 19.00
N ASP A 48 8.81 -22.47 19.82
CA ASP A 48 7.71 -22.08 20.71
C ASP A 48 8.18 -21.10 21.78
N TYR A 49 9.39 -21.31 22.32
CA TYR A 49 10.00 -20.39 23.26
C TYR A 49 10.35 -19.04 22.61
N PHE A 50 10.97 -19.04 21.43
CA PHE A 50 11.25 -17.81 20.70
C PHE A 50 9.97 -16.99 20.41
N GLN A 51 8.91 -17.66 19.99
CA GLN A 51 7.61 -17.02 19.79
C GLN A 51 7.01 -16.51 21.10
N HIS A 52 7.15 -17.24 22.20
CA HIS A 52 6.69 -16.81 23.52
C HIS A 52 7.39 -15.51 23.95
N LEU A 53 8.72 -15.43 23.83
CA LEU A 53 9.49 -14.22 24.14
C LEU A 53 9.02 -13.01 23.32
N ILE A 54 8.84 -13.19 22.00
CA ILE A 54 8.33 -12.12 21.13
C ILE A 54 6.95 -11.65 21.60
N LYS A 55 6.04 -12.58 21.93
CA LYS A 55 4.68 -12.26 22.38
C LYS A 55 4.69 -11.49 23.70
N CYS A 56 5.49 -11.93 24.67
CA CYS A 56 5.64 -11.26 25.96
C CYS A 56 6.10 -9.81 25.80
N HIS A 57 7.17 -9.57 25.05
CA HIS A 57 7.66 -8.21 24.82
C HIS A 57 6.73 -7.38 23.93
N LEU A 58 6.06 -7.98 22.94
CA LEU A 58 5.04 -7.26 22.16
C LEU A 58 3.92 -6.77 23.06
N GLN A 59 3.43 -7.60 23.99
CA GLN A 59 2.39 -7.24 24.93
C GLN A 59 2.86 -6.13 25.88
N GLU A 60 4.08 -6.24 26.40
CA GLU A 60 4.72 -5.24 27.25
C GLU A 60 4.81 -3.86 26.57
N PHE A 61 5.33 -3.80 25.32
CA PHE A 61 5.56 -2.54 24.63
C PHE A 61 4.31 -1.90 24.02
N THR A 62 3.31 -2.71 23.68
CA THR A 62 2.08 -2.20 23.04
C THR A 62 0.95 -1.98 24.05
N GLY A 63 0.96 -2.66 25.19
CA GLY A 63 -0.11 -2.61 26.18
C GLY A 63 -1.46 -3.12 25.65
N GLN A 64 -1.45 -3.85 24.53
CA GLN A 64 -2.66 -4.32 23.84
C GLN A 64 -2.52 -5.80 23.46
N PRO A 65 -3.60 -6.59 23.49
CA PRO A 65 -3.58 -8.00 23.07
C PRO A 65 -3.58 -8.16 21.54
N LEU A 66 -4.08 -7.16 20.80
CA LEU A 66 -4.25 -7.21 19.35
C LEU A 66 -2.93 -7.50 18.58
N PRO A 67 -1.79 -6.87 18.92
CA PRO A 67 -0.51 -7.13 18.25
C PRO A 67 0.01 -8.56 18.43
N VAL A 68 -0.39 -9.26 19.50
CA VAL A 68 -0.04 -10.67 19.77
C VAL A 68 -0.84 -11.60 18.85
N CYS A 69 -2.14 -11.36 18.68
CA CYS A 69 -2.97 -12.09 17.72
C CYS A 69 -2.47 -11.89 16.28
N ASP A 70 -2.14 -10.64 15.92
CA ASP A 70 -1.65 -10.30 14.58
C ASP A 70 -0.28 -10.94 14.29
N PHE A 71 0.54 -11.16 15.31
CA PHE A 71 1.80 -11.91 15.17
C PHE A 71 1.57 -13.37 14.76
N ASN A 72 0.63 -14.06 15.40
CA ASN A 72 0.30 -15.45 15.04
C ASN A 72 -0.24 -15.56 13.61
N ILE A 73 -1.08 -14.60 13.20
CA ILE A 73 -1.59 -14.52 11.82
C ILE A 73 -0.43 -14.29 10.85
N ALA A 74 0.45 -13.35 11.17
CA ALA A 74 1.60 -13.05 10.35
C ALA A 74 2.52 -14.27 10.14
N CYS A 75 2.79 -15.03 11.21
CA CYS A 75 3.53 -16.28 11.11
C CYS A 75 2.79 -17.30 10.23
N SER A 76 1.49 -17.48 10.44
CA SER A 76 0.69 -18.46 9.69
C SER A 76 0.67 -18.19 8.19
N ILE A 77 0.62 -16.92 7.78
CA ILE A 77 0.69 -16.51 6.38
C ILE A 77 2.10 -16.71 5.82
N ARG A 78 3.14 -16.29 6.56
CA ARG A 78 4.54 -16.38 6.11
C ARG A 78 5.04 -17.82 5.98
N GLU A 79 4.57 -18.71 6.84
CA GLU A 79 4.90 -20.13 6.86
C GLU A 79 3.98 -20.96 5.94
N GLN A 80 3.10 -20.31 5.15
CA GLN A 80 2.13 -20.98 4.27
C GLN A 80 1.22 -21.98 4.99
N ALA A 81 1.04 -21.84 6.31
CA ALA A 81 0.07 -22.62 7.06
C ALA A 81 -1.36 -22.23 6.66
N ARG A 82 -1.56 -20.96 6.30
CA ARG A 82 -2.80 -20.38 5.78
C ARG A 82 -2.48 -19.39 4.66
N SER A 83 -3.45 -19.12 3.80
CA SER A 83 -3.33 -18.15 2.71
C SER A 83 -4.41 -17.08 2.77
N VAL A 84 -4.13 -15.96 2.10
CA VAL A 84 -5.08 -14.88 1.87
C VAL A 84 -5.00 -14.42 0.42
N THR A 85 -6.16 -14.20 -0.20
CA THR A 85 -6.23 -13.56 -1.52
C THR A 85 -6.86 -12.18 -1.38
N VAL A 86 -6.09 -11.12 -1.63
CA VAL A 86 -6.62 -9.75 -1.63
C VAL A 86 -6.97 -9.34 -3.06
N LEU A 87 -8.23 -8.92 -3.28
CA LEU A 87 -8.67 -8.43 -4.59
C LEU A 87 -8.83 -6.90 -4.58
N LEU A 88 -8.12 -6.20 -5.46
CA LEU A 88 -8.21 -4.75 -5.63
C LEU A 88 -8.89 -4.40 -6.95
N ALA A 89 -10.20 -4.24 -6.91
CA ALA A 89 -11.02 -3.83 -8.04
C ALA A 89 -10.97 -2.31 -8.27
N GLY A 90 -11.35 -1.86 -9.47
CA GLY A 90 -11.55 -0.45 -9.78
C GLY A 90 -11.17 -0.10 -11.21
N THR A 91 -11.37 1.15 -11.61
CA THR A 91 -11.17 1.57 -13.01
C THR A 91 -9.73 1.99 -13.31
N SER A 92 -9.44 2.38 -14.55
CA SER A 92 -8.14 2.96 -14.91
C SER A 92 -7.84 4.23 -14.11
N GLY A 93 -6.56 4.50 -13.82
CA GLY A 93 -6.11 5.72 -13.14
C GLY A 93 -6.38 5.82 -11.64
N THR A 94 -6.99 4.80 -11.00
CA THR A 94 -7.30 4.86 -9.55
C THR A 94 -6.12 4.48 -8.64
N GLY A 95 -4.97 4.09 -9.20
CA GLY A 95 -3.75 3.76 -8.44
C GLY A 95 -3.71 2.34 -7.85
N LYS A 96 -4.47 1.39 -8.43
CA LYS A 96 -4.56 0.00 -7.97
C LYS A 96 -3.21 -0.72 -7.95
N SER A 97 -2.43 -0.65 -9.02
CA SER A 97 -1.14 -1.34 -9.12
C SER A 97 -0.16 -0.86 -8.04
N THR A 98 -0.09 0.45 -7.80
CA THR A 98 0.71 1.03 -6.71
C THR A 98 0.22 0.56 -5.33
N LEU A 99 -1.10 0.57 -5.08
CA LEU A 99 -1.65 0.06 -3.83
C LEU A 99 -1.37 -1.44 -3.66
N ALA A 100 -1.47 -2.24 -4.72
CA ALA A 100 -1.23 -3.67 -4.71
C ALA A 100 0.21 -3.99 -4.29
N SER A 101 1.20 -3.35 -4.94
CA SER A 101 2.61 -3.55 -4.60
C SER A 101 2.93 -3.11 -3.16
N LEU A 102 2.44 -1.95 -2.73
CA LEU A 102 2.66 -1.46 -1.36
C LEU A 102 1.98 -2.35 -0.30
N LEU A 103 0.76 -2.82 -0.58
CA LEU A 103 0.03 -3.71 0.31
C LEU A 103 0.69 -5.08 0.40
N ALA A 104 1.09 -5.65 -0.74
CA ALA A 104 1.79 -6.93 -0.81
C ALA A 104 3.10 -6.89 -0.04
N ALA A 105 3.90 -5.82 -0.22
CA ALA A 105 5.12 -5.60 0.54
C ALA A 105 4.86 -5.52 2.06
N ARG A 106 3.79 -4.83 2.50
CA ARG A 106 3.43 -4.74 3.93
C ARG A 106 2.92 -6.06 4.52
N LEU A 107 2.23 -6.86 3.72
CA LEU A 107 1.75 -8.19 4.08
C LEU A 107 2.83 -9.28 3.95
N GLY A 108 3.99 -8.97 3.37
CA GLY A 108 5.00 -9.99 3.06
C GLY A 108 4.53 -11.01 2.03
N VAL A 109 3.59 -10.62 1.15
CA VAL A 109 3.10 -11.44 0.05
C VAL A 109 3.94 -11.10 -1.18
N THR A 110 4.59 -12.12 -1.76
CA THR A 110 5.46 -11.95 -2.93
C THR A 110 4.68 -11.95 -4.23
N THR A 111 3.57 -12.69 -4.29
CA THR A 111 2.78 -12.86 -5.51
C THR A 111 1.80 -11.70 -5.70
N VAL A 112 2.07 -10.84 -6.68
CA VAL A 112 1.18 -9.77 -7.13
C VAL A 112 0.81 -10.01 -8.59
N LEU A 113 -0.49 -10.11 -8.89
CA LEU A 113 -0.99 -10.36 -10.24
C LEU A 113 -1.93 -9.25 -10.70
N SER A 114 -1.87 -8.91 -11.98
CA SER A 114 -2.85 -8.01 -12.60
C SER A 114 -3.80 -8.80 -13.51
N THR A 115 -5.08 -8.46 -13.52
CA THR A 115 -6.01 -9.02 -14.52
C THR A 115 -5.65 -8.64 -15.96
N ASP A 116 -4.83 -7.60 -16.14
CA ASP A 116 -4.33 -7.20 -17.45
C ASP A 116 -3.29 -8.18 -17.97
N SER A 117 -2.44 -8.72 -17.09
CA SER A 117 -1.49 -9.79 -17.42
C SER A 117 -2.23 -11.05 -17.88
N ILE A 118 -3.35 -11.40 -17.23
CA ILE A 118 -4.21 -12.51 -17.66
C ILE A 118 -4.77 -12.24 -19.06
N ARG A 119 -5.34 -11.06 -19.27
CA ARG A 119 -5.85 -10.64 -20.57
C ARG A 119 -4.75 -10.69 -21.65
N HIS A 120 -3.54 -10.26 -21.33
CA HIS A 120 -2.41 -10.29 -22.26
C HIS A 120 -2.02 -11.72 -22.63
N MET A 121 -1.95 -12.64 -21.66
CA MET A 121 -1.74 -14.07 -21.95
C MET A 121 -2.84 -14.63 -22.85
N MET A 122 -4.10 -14.26 -22.64
CA MET A 122 -5.21 -14.70 -23.49
C MET A 122 -5.05 -14.24 -24.95
N ARG A 123 -4.48 -13.05 -25.20
CA ARG A 123 -4.20 -12.57 -26.56
C ARG A 123 -3.20 -13.46 -27.32
N GLY A 124 -2.33 -14.20 -26.62
CA GLY A 124 -1.41 -15.14 -27.26
C GLY A 124 -2.10 -16.35 -27.90
N PHE A 125 -3.37 -16.61 -27.56
CA PHE A 125 -4.12 -17.79 -28.01
C PHE A 125 -5.30 -17.45 -28.93
N THR A 126 -5.45 -16.18 -29.33
CA THR A 126 -6.55 -15.71 -30.19
C THR A 126 -6.04 -14.60 -31.09
N THR A 127 -6.74 -14.34 -32.20
CA THR A 127 -6.48 -13.16 -33.05
C THR A 127 -7.41 -12.02 -32.69
N GLU A 128 -7.03 -10.79 -33.05
CA GLU A 128 -7.85 -9.59 -32.84
C GLU A 128 -9.20 -9.68 -33.54
N SER A 129 -9.21 -10.25 -34.75
CA SER A 129 -10.45 -10.50 -35.51
C SER A 129 -11.38 -11.47 -34.82
N ALA A 130 -10.86 -12.50 -34.13
CA ALA A 130 -11.66 -13.50 -33.46
C ALA A 130 -12.24 -13.00 -32.13
N SER A 131 -11.53 -12.13 -31.40
CA SER A 131 -11.97 -11.64 -30.10
C SER A 131 -11.57 -10.18 -29.85
N PRO A 132 -12.14 -9.21 -30.59
CA PRO A 132 -11.68 -7.80 -30.58
C PRO A 132 -11.79 -7.14 -29.20
N LEU A 133 -12.72 -7.61 -28.36
CA LEU A 133 -12.85 -7.14 -26.97
C LEU A 133 -11.60 -7.38 -26.14
N LEU A 134 -10.75 -8.37 -26.43
CA LEU A 134 -9.51 -8.58 -25.69
C LEU A 134 -8.45 -7.54 -26.04
N TRP A 135 -8.48 -6.95 -27.24
CA TRP A 135 -7.55 -5.91 -27.70
C TRP A 135 -7.97 -4.52 -27.26
N ALA A 136 -9.28 -4.25 -27.20
CA ALA A 136 -9.79 -2.98 -26.73
C ALA A 136 -9.43 -2.64 -25.28
N SER A 137 -9.34 -1.34 -25.01
CA SER A 137 -9.29 -0.84 -23.64
C SER A 137 -10.66 -1.01 -22.97
N THR A 138 -10.68 -1.26 -21.67
CA THR A 138 -11.92 -1.49 -20.91
C THR A 138 -12.93 -0.35 -21.02
N TYR A 139 -12.45 0.89 -21.15
CA TYR A 139 -13.29 2.07 -21.32
C TYR A 139 -13.78 2.32 -22.75
N SER A 140 -13.23 1.64 -23.76
CA SER A 140 -13.67 1.71 -25.16
C SER A 140 -14.33 0.40 -25.64
N ALA A 141 -14.34 -0.64 -24.80
CA ALA A 141 -14.98 -1.92 -25.12
C ALA A 141 -16.49 -1.79 -25.43
N GLY A 142 -17.12 -0.67 -25.01
CA GLY A 142 -18.51 -0.34 -25.35
C GLY A 142 -18.76 -0.15 -26.84
N ASP A 143 -17.74 0.21 -27.60
CA ASP A 143 -17.85 0.47 -29.04
C ASP A 143 -17.89 -0.81 -29.88
N LEU A 144 -17.49 -1.94 -29.28
CA LEU A 144 -17.38 -3.25 -29.93
C LEU A 144 -18.52 -4.21 -29.58
N VAL A 145 -19.40 -3.83 -28.65
CA VAL A 145 -20.56 -4.65 -28.28
C VAL A 145 -21.81 -4.18 -29.02
N PRO A 146 -22.71 -5.11 -29.44
CA PRO A 146 -23.97 -4.73 -30.05
C PRO A 146 -24.76 -3.79 -29.14
N SER A 147 -25.07 -2.58 -29.65
CA SER A 147 -25.90 -1.61 -28.94
C SER A 147 -27.28 -1.55 -29.54
N ARG A 148 -28.31 -1.43 -28.71
CA ARG A 148 -29.66 -1.08 -29.16
C ARG A 148 -29.72 0.44 -29.37
N ASP A 149 -30.60 0.91 -30.25
CA ASP A 149 -30.78 2.34 -30.52
C ASP A 149 -31.15 3.13 -29.25
N SER A 150 -31.78 2.48 -28.27
CA SER A 150 -32.14 3.05 -26.98
C SER A 150 -30.99 3.13 -25.96
N ASP A 151 -29.81 2.55 -26.24
CA ASP A 151 -28.71 2.52 -25.29
C ASP A 151 -27.95 3.85 -25.27
N ASP A 152 -27.97 4.54 -24.12
CA ASP A 152 -27.12 5.71 -23.90
C ASP A 152 -25.63 5.35 -23.81
N ALA A 153 -24.75 6.35 -23.97
CA ALA A 153 -23.30 6.15 -23.97
C ALA A 153 -22.80 5.44 -22.69
N LYS A 154 -23.39 5.77 -21.53
CA LYS A 154 -23.12 5.12 -20.25
C LYS A 154 -23.45 3.63 -20.28
N THR A 155 -24.62 3.27 -20.79
CA THR A 155 -25.05 1.87 -20.89
C THR A 155 -24.14 1.10 -21.83
N LYS A 156 -23.76 1.68 -22.96
CA LYS A 156 -22.79 1.06 -23.90
C LYS A 156 -21.44 0.81 -23.22
N ALA A 157 -20.87 1.81 -22.54
CA ALA A 157 -19.61 1.68 -21.81
C ALA A 157 -19.65 0.56 -20.74
N VAL A 158 -20.72 0.52 -19.93
CA VAL A 158 -20.88 -0.51 -18.89
C VAL A 158 -21.14 -1.90 -19.48
N LYS A 159 -21.85 -2.01 -20.61
CA LYS A 159 -22.07 -3.30 -21.31
C LYS A 159 -20.75 -3.84 -21.85
N GLY A 160 -19.97 -3.03 -22.56
CA GLY A 160 -18.65 -3.42 -23.07
C GLY A 160 -17.70 -3.83 -21.96
N TYR A 161 -17.68 -3.06 -20.86
CA TYR A 161 -16.94 -3.43 -19.65
C TYR A 161 -17.29 -4.82 -19.13
N LYS A 162 -18.59 -5.10 -18.95
CA LYS A 162 -19.07 -6.40 -18.44
C LYS A 162 -18.69 -7.55 -19.37
N ALA A 163 -18.84 -7.35 -20.68
CA ALA A 163 -18.48 -8.35 -21.68
C ALA A 163 -16.98 -8.68 -21.61
N GLN A 164 -16.11 -7.66 -21.57
CA GLN A 164 -14.67 -7.86 -21.45
C GLN A 164 -14.29 -8.54 -20.12
N ALA A 165 -14.86 -8.09 -19.00
CA ALA A 165 -14.60 -8.67 -17.69
C ALA A 165 -15.01 -10.15 -17.59
N ALA A 166 -16.08 -10.56 -18.29
CA ALA A 166 -16.57 -11.93 -18.30
C ALA A 166 -15.62 -12.90 -19.02
N MET A 167 -14.82 -12.42 -19.98
CA MET A 167 -13.82 -13.26 -20.64
C MET A 167 -12.64 -13.61 -19.71
N VAL A 168 -12.22 -12.66 -18.87
CA VAL A 168 -11.01 -12.79 -18.04
C VAL A 168 -11.26 -13.55 -16.72
N VAL A 169 -12.48 -13.47 -16.18
CA VAL A 169 -12.78 -14.00 -14.84
C VAL A 169 -12.54 -15.51 -14.69
N GLY A 170 -12.78 -16.29 -15.75
CA GLY A 170 -12.59 -17.75 -15.69
C GLY A 170 -11.13 -18.15 -15.49
N ALA A 171 -10.19 -17.45 -16.12
CA ALA A 171 -8.76 -17.68 -15.92
C ALA A 171 -8.29 -17.19 -14.53
N LEU A 172 -8.83 -16.06 -14.05
CA LEU A 172 -8.56 -15.56 -12.71
C LEU A 172 -9.02 -16.54 -11.63
N ASP A 173 -10.23 -17.08 -11.77
CA ASP A 173 -10.78 -18.11 -10.89
C ASP A 173 -9.82 -19.29 -10.72
N GLN A 174 -9.38 -19.88 -11.83
CA GLN A 174 -8.43 -20.99 -11.80
C GLN A 174 -7.10 -20.62 -11.12
N LEU A 175 -6.60 -19.40 -11.34
CA LEU A 175 -5.38 -18.93 -10.69
C LEU A 175 -5.55 -18.82 -9.16
N VAL A 176 -6.66 -18.23 -8.71
CA VAL A 176 -6.96 -18.14 -7.27
C VAL A 176 -7.08 -19.52 -6.65
N GLY A 177 -7.81 -20.45 -7.28
CA GLY A 177 -7.93 -21.83 -6.81
C GLY A 177 -6.59 -22.56 -6.70
N ARG A 178 -5.66 -22.34 -7.63
CA ARG A 178 -4.31 -22.91 -7.57
C ARG A 178 -3.49 -22.32 -6.41
N CYS A 179 -3.55 -21.00 -6.20
CA CYS A 179 -2.87 -20.36 -5.08
C CYS A 179 -3.43 -20.86 -3.74
N GLU A 180 -4.76 -20.98 -3.61
CA GLU A 180 -5.38 -21.55 -2.41
C GLU A 180 -4.95 -23.01 -2.16
N ALA A 181 -4.95 -23.85 -3.20
CA ALA A 181 -4.53 -25.24 -3.08
C ALA A 181 -3.07 -25.40 -2.60
N ARG A 182 -2.20 -24.45 -2.96
CA ARG A 182 -0.80 -24.39 -2.51
C ARG A 182 -0.60 -23.62 -1.21
N ARG A 183 -1.67 -23.08 -0.62
CA ARG A 183 -1.62 -22.15 0.53
C ARG A 183 -0.70 -20.95 0.29
N GLU A 184 -0.62 -20.50 -0.96
CA GLU A 184 0.09 -19.29 -1.35
C GLU A 184 -0.85 -18.09 -1.25
N SER A 185 -0.36 -17.02 -0.62
CA SER A 185 -1.10 -15.75 -0.57
C SER A 185 -0.91 -14.96 -1.86
N LEU A 186 -1.94 -14.23 -2.26
CA LEU A 186 -2.00 -13.51 -3.53
C LEU A 186 -2.58 -12.11 -3.32
N VAL A 187 -1.98 -11.09 -3.94
CA VAL A 187 -2.65 -9.81 -4.17
C VAL A 187 -2.95 -9.69 -5.66
N CYS A 188 -4.24 -9.69 -6.02
CA CYS A 188 -4.67 -9.52 -7.40
C CYS A 188 -5.37 -8.17 -7.59
N GLU A 189 -4.93 -7.39 -8.56
CA GLU A 189 -5.53 -6.10 -8.90
C GLU A 189 -6.05 -6.10 -10.34
N GLY A 190 -7.07 -5.28 -10.61
CA GLY A 190 -7.45 -5.10 -11.99
C GLY A 190 -8.77 -4.43 -12.28
N VAL A 191 -8.89 -4.03 -13.55
CA VAL A 191 -10.12 -3.43 -14.09
C VAL A 191 -11.20 -4.47 -14.35
N HIS A 192 -10.83 -5.72 -14.68
CA HIS A 192 -11.76 -6.81 -14.99
C HIS A 192 -12.46 -7.40 -13.75
N LEU A 193 -12.08 -6.96 -12.54
CA LEU A 193 -12.70 -7.35 -11.27
C LEU A 193 -14.04 -6.65 -11.07
N SER A 194 -15.06 -7.07 -11.83
CA SER A 194 -16.42 -6.58 -11.60
C SER A 194 -16.96 -7.04 -10.25
N ILE A 195 -17.74 -6.22 -9.55
CA ILE A 195 -18.26 -6.59 -8.23
C ILE A 195 -19.08 -7.91 -8.28
N LYS A 196 -19.80 -8.16 -9.38
CA LYS A 196 -20.50 -9.45 -9.60
C LYS A 196 -19.51 -10.63 -9.57
N HIS A 197 -18.40 -10.50 -10.27
CA HIS A 197 -17.36 -11.53 -10.34
C HIS A 197 -16.62 -11.68 -9.02
N VAL A 198 -16.35 -10.58 -8.32
CA VAL A 198 -15.74 -10.59 -6.99
C VAL A 198 -16.58 -11.37 -6.00
N VAL A 199 -17.90 -11.10 -5.94
CA VAL A 199 -18.81 -11.86 -5.05
C VAL A 199 -18.85 -13.34 -5.44
N ALA A 200 -18.90 -13.66 -6.73
CA ALA A 200 -18.88 -15.05 -7.19
C ALA A 200 -17.55 -15.76 -6.85
N LEU A 201 -16.42 -15.06 -6.89
CA LEU A 201 -15.13 -15.58 -6.45
C LEU A 201 -15.13 -15.83 -4.93
N MET A 202 -15.64 -14.89 -4.12
CA MET A 202 -15.74 -15.07 -2.66
C MET A 202 -16.58 -16.28 -2.26
N GLN A 203 -17.68 -16.56 -2.98
CA GLN A 203 -18.51 -17.73 -2.73
C GLN A 203 -17.75 -19.05 -2.91
N ARG A 204 -16.78 -19.08 -3.83
CA ARG A 204 -15.99 -20.27 -4.17
C ARG A 204 -14.68 -20.36 -3.39
N HIS A 205 -14.14 -19.20 -2.99
CA HIS A 205 -12.83 -19.04 -2.38
C HIS A 205 -12.99 -18.21 -1.09
N PRO A 206 -13.17 -18.87 0.06
CA PRO A 206 -13.41 -18.17 1.33
C PRO A 206 -12.20 -17.38 1.82
N THR A 207 -11.00 -17.55 1.21
CA THR A 207 -9.80 -16.78 1.58
C THR A 207 -9.76 -15.37 0.99
N ILE A 208 -10.77 -14.98 0.21
CA ILE A 208 -10.79 -13.71 -0.52
C ILE A 208 -11.22 -12.54 0.36
N VAL A 209 -10.41 -11.47 0.36
CA VAL A 209 -10.71 -10.17 0.95
C VAL A 209 -10.73 -9.10 -0.16
N PRO A 210 -11.92 -8.64 -0.61
CA PRO A 210 -12.00 -7.67 -1.71
C PRO A 210 -12.11 -6.22 -1.28
N PHE A 211 -11.64 -5.33 -2.14
CA PHE A 211 -11.78 -3.88 -2.03
C PHE A 211 -12.04 -3.26 -3.40
N LEU A 212 -12.85 -2.19 -3.44
CA LEU A 212 -13.01 -1.34 -4.62
C LEU A 212 -12.22 -0.05 -4.45
N VAL A 213 -11.19 0.16 -5.27
CA VAL A 213 -10.38 1.37 -5.27
C VAL A 213 -10.96 2.40 -6.24
N HIS A 214 -11.22 3.61 -5.77
CA HIS A 214 -11.71 4.72 -6.60
C HIS A 214 -11.01 6.05 -6.25
N ILE A 215 -11.21 7.05 -7.10
CA ILE A 215 -10.88 8.46 -6.79
C ILE A 215 -12.17 9.24 -6.82
N SER A 216 -12.53 9.90 -5.72
CA SER A 216 -13.77 10.67 -5.64
C SER A 216 -13.75 11.89 -6.57
N ASN A 217 -12.68 12.69 -6.47
CA ASN A 217 -12.49 13.92 -7.23
C ASN A 217 -12.07 13.65 -8.69
N GLU A 218 -12.88 14.11 -9.65
CA GLU A 218 -12.62 13.89 -11.08
C GLU A 218 -11.40 14.64 -11.59
N ALA A 219 -11.13 15.87 -11.14
CA ALA A 219 -9.96 16.64 -11.55
C ALA A 219 -8.67 15.93 -11.13
N LYS A 220 -8.58 15.49 -9.87
CA LYS A 220 -7.46 14.67 -9.38
C LYS A 220 -7.31 13.35 -10.12
N HIS A 221 -8.44 12.74 -10.50
CA HIS A 221 -8.42 11.51 -11.30
C HIS A 221 -7.88 11.79 -12.71
N ARG A 222 -8.24 12.92 -13.32
CA ARG A 222 -7.75 13.35 -14.63
C ARG A 222 -6.25 13.68 -14.62
N GLU A 223 -5.78 14.37 -13.59
CA GLU A 223 -4.35 14.68 -13.37
C GLU A 223 -3.49 13.41 -13.38
N ARG A 224 -3.97 12.31 -12.79
CA ARG A 224 -3.26 11.03 -12.81
C ARG A 224 -3.05 10.45 -14.22
N PHE A 225 -3.89 10.82 -15.19
CA PHE A 225 -3.72 10.39 -16.57
C PHE A 225 -2.73 11.24 -17.35
N ALA A 226 -2.49 12.49 -16.93
CA ALA A 226 -1.37 13.26 -17.46
C ALA A 226 -0.07 12.54 -17.14
N VAL A 227 0.16 12.22 -15.86
CA VAL A 227 1.37 11.50 -15.38
C VAL A 227 1.61 10.15 -16.09
N ARG A 228 0.55 9.52 -16.59
CA ARG A 228 0.60 8.20 -17.23
C ARG A 228 0.71 8.27 -18.76
N ALA A 229 0.49 9.43 -19.37
CA ALA A 229 0.58 9.60 -20.81
C ALA A 229 2.02 9.90 -21.24
N LYS A 230 2.44 9.37 -22.40
CA LYS A 230 3.77 9.56 -22.98
C LYS A 230 4.20 11.04 -23.04
N TYR A 231 3.24 11.95 -23.22
CA TYR A 231 3.46 13.39 -23.36
C TYR A 231 3.00 14.23 -22.16
N MET A 232 2.69 13.61 -21.02
CA MET A 232 2.28 14.33 -19.80
C MET A 232 1.14 15.35 -19.99
N THR A 233 0.27 15.11 -20.98
CA THR A 233 -0.73 16.08 -21.44
C THR A 233 -2.14 15.74 -20.97
N LEU A 234 -2.91 16.79 -20.67
CA LEU A 234 -4.35 16.73 -20.38
C LEU A 234 -5.21 16.95 -21.63
N GLU A 235 -4.62 17.16 -22.80
CA GLU A 235 -5.38 17.39 -24.03
C GLU A 235 -6.08 16.11 -24.50
N PRO A 236 -7.41 16.12 -24.74
CA PRO A 236 -8.14 14.93 -25.17
C PRO A 236 -7.68 14.36 -26.52
N GLY A 237 -7.14 15.20 -27.42
CA GLY A 237 -6.61 14.77 -28.71
C GLY A 237 -5.35 13.92 -28.61
N ALA A 238 -4.51 14.19 -27.61
CA ALA A 238 -3.24 13.50 -27.38
C ALA A 238 -3.30 12.45 -26.27
N ASN A 239 -4.35 12.45 -25.43
CA ASN A 239 -4.51 11.52 -24.30
C ASN A 239 -5.82 10.72 -24.40
N ARG A 240 -5.70 9.45 -24.82
CA ARG A 240 -6.83 8.51 -24.92
C ARG A 240 -7.59 8.37 -23.59
N TYR A 241 -6.94 8.46 -22.44
CA TYR A 241 -7.63 8.38 -21.14
C TYR A 241 -8.49 9.61 -20.86
N VAL A 242 -8.03 10.80 -21.24
CA VAL A 242 -8.82 12.03 -21.09
C VAL A 242 -10.00 12.03 -22.06
N LYS A 243 -9.81 11.55 -23.30
CA LYS A 243 -10.91 11.35 -24.27
C LYS A 243 -12.02 10.46 -23.70
N TYR A 244 -11.67 9.36 -23.04
CA TYR A 244 -12.61 8.40 -22.48
C TYR A 244 -12.89 8.57 -20.98
N ILE A 245 -12.58 9.73 -20.38
CA ILE A 245 -12.75 9.95 -18.94
C ILE A 245 -14.20 9.72 -18.49
N ARG A 246 -15.18 10.13 -19.31
CA ARG A 246 -16.60 9.91 -19.02
C ARG A 246 -16.94 8.43 -18.91
N ASN A 247 -16.49 7.60 -19.86
CA ASN A 247 -16.68 6.15 -19.82
C ASN A 247 -16.02 5.52 -18.59
N ILE A 248 -14.79 5.96 -18.25
CA ILE A 248 -14.09 5.50 -17.04
C ILE A 248 -14.91 5.83 -15.78
N ARG A 249 -15.41 7.07 -15.67
CA ARG A 249 -16.23 7.52 -14.52
C ARG A 249 -17.59 6.82 -14.47
N ASP A 250 -18.20 6.53 -15.62
CA ASP A 250 -19.45 5.78 -15.71
C ASP A 250 -19.30 4.34 -15.23
N ILE A 251 -18.22 3.67 -15.63
CA ILE A 251 -17.86 2.33 -15.13
C ILE A 251 -17.57 2.40 -13.62
N GLN A 252 -16.85 3.42 -13.14
CA GLN A 252 -16.59 3.62 -11.72
C GLN A 252 -17.90 3.78 -10.93
N GLY A 253 -18.83 4.60 -11.43
CA GLY A 253 -20.15 4.79 -10.81
C GLY A 253 -20.97 3.50 -10.80
N TYR A 254 -20.90 2.68 -11.87
CA TYR A 254 -21.50 1.35 -11.88
C TYR A 254 -20.89 0.44 -10.80
N LEU A 255 -19.57 0.41 -10.66
CA LEU A 255 -18.88 -0.40 -9.66
C LEU A 255 -19.22 0.04 -8.23
N LEU A 256 -19.22 1.35 -7.94
CA LEU A 256 -19.58 1.89 -6.63
C LEU A 256 -21.00 1.50 -6.23
N LYS A 257 -21.98 1.67 -7.15
CA LYS A 257 -23.37 1.25 -6.91
C LYS A 257 -23.53 -0.24 -6.64
N ARG A 258 -22.64 -1.08 -7.16
CA ARG A 258 -22.66 -2.52 -6.92
C ARG A 258 -21.93 -2.89 -5.63
N ALA A 259 -20.81 -2.24 -5.34
CA ALA A 259 -20.06 -2.44 -4.11
C ALA A 259 -20.93 -2.12 -2.89
N ASP A 260 -21.65 -1.01 -2.94
CA ASP A 260 -22.62 -0.60 -1.90
C ASP A 260 -23.68 -1.69 -1.62
N ARG A 261 -24.31 -2.23 -2.67
CA ARG A 261 -25.32 -3.30 -2.53
C ARG A 261 -24.79 -4.58 -1.88
N HIS A 262 -23.52 -4.89 -2.10
CA HIS A 262 -22.88 -6.10 -1.60
C HIS A 262 -22.03 -5.84 -0.34
N LEU A 263 -22.05 -4.60 0.17
CA LEU A 263 -21.23 -4.13 1.28
C LEU A 263 -19.71 -4.36 1.08
N ILE A 264 -19.24 -4.27 -0.17
CA ILE A 264 -17.80 -4.31 -0.46
C ILE A 264 -17.19 -2.93 -0.17
N PRO A 265 -16.13 -2.86 0.66
CA PRO A 265 -15.49 -1.60 0.98
C PRO A 265 -14.97 -0.84 -0.26
N ALA A 266 -15.37 0.42 -0.37
CA ALA A 266 -14.86 1.36 -1.36
C ALA A 266 -13.78 2.27 -0.74
N VAL A 267 -12.58 2.24 -1.29
CA VAL A 267 -11.40 2.98 -0.83
C VAL A 267 -11.15 4.17 -1.75
N ASP A 268 -11.34 5.38 -1.21
CA ASP A 268 -10.94 6.61 -1.88
C ASP A 268 -9.42 6.80 -1.79
N ASN A 269 -8.73 6.48 -2.89
CA ASN A 269 -7.28 6.50 -2.97
C ASN A 269 -6.71 7.89 -3.26
N THR A 270 -7.31 8.95 -2.70
CA THR A 270 -6.76 10.30 -2.79
C THR A 270 -5.46 10.45 -1.99
N ASN A 271 -5.29 9.69 -0.90
CA ASN A 271 -4.04 9.59 -0.13
C ASN A 271 -3.58 8.12 -0.10
N VAL A 272 -2.45 7.83 -0.74
CA VAL A 272 -1.93 6.46 -0.89
C VAL A 272 -1.56 5.85 0.45
N ASP A 273 -0.80 6.56 1.29
CA ASP A 273 -0.33 6.03 2.59
C ASP A 273 -1.48 5.63 3.50
N ARG A 274 -2.49 6.50 3.58
CA ARG A 274 -3.71 6.25 4.34
C ARG A 274 -4.48 5.06 3.78
N SER A 275 -4.58 4.97 2.45
CA SER A 275 -5.28 3.87 1.79
C SER A 275 -4.59 2.53 2.08
N VAL A 276 -3.26 2.46 1.92
CA VAL A 276 -2.50 1.25 2.24
C VAL A 276 -2.61 0.90 3.72
N ALA A 277 -2.56 1.88 4.63
CA ALA A 277 -2.70 1.64 6.07
C ALA A 277 -4.08 1.06 6.42
N THR A 278 -5.14 1.62 5.83
CA THR A 278 -6.52 1.18 6.06
C THR A 278 -6.77 -0.21 5.47
N LEU A 279 -6.30 -0.46 4.24
CA LEU A 279 -6.35 -1.78 3.59
C LEU A 279 -5.64 -2.84 4.44
N HIS A 280 -4.39 -2.57 4.84
CA HIS A 280 -3.59 -3.50 5.63
C HIS A 280 -4.26 -3.84 6.97
N ALA A 281 -4.75 -2.84 7.70
CA ALA A 281 -5.43 -3.06 8.97
C ALA A 281 -6.76 -3.83 8.80
N THR A 282 -7.50 -3.57 7.72
CA THR A 282 -8.76 -4.28 7.42
C THR A 282 -8.49 -5.74 7.06
N VAL A 283 -7.47 -6.01 6.23
CA VAL A 283 -7.07 -7.39 5.89
C VAL A 283 -6.70 -8.17 7.15
N LEU A 284 -5.93 -7.58 8.08
CA LEU A 284 -5.62 -8.24 9.35
C LEU A 284 -6.86 -8.49 10.22
N GLY A 285 -7.78 -7.52 10.28
CA GLY A 285 -9.07 -7.69 10.96
C GLY A 285 -9.90 -8.84 10.39
N CYS A 286 -9.99 -8.91 9.06
CA CYS A 286 -10.65 -10.01 8.36
C CYS A 286 -9.98 -11.35 8.65
N LEU A 287 -8.64 -11.41 8.61
CA LEU A 287 -7.90 -12.63 8.92
C LEU A 287 -8.13 -13.09 10.36
N ARG A 288 -8.27 -12.19 11.33
CA ARG A 288 -8.63 -12.57 12.72
C ARG A 288 -9.97 -13.29 12.76
N ARG A 289 -11.00 -12.72 12.14
CA ARG A 289 -12.35 -13.30 12.09
C ARG A 289 -12.37 -14.63 11.34
N MET A 290 -11.77 -14.67 10.14
CA MET A 290 -11.63 -15.89 9.35
C MET A 290 -10.90 -16.98 10.13
N PHE A 291 -9.90 -16.61 10.92
CA PHE A 291 -9.14 -17.58 11.69
C PHE A 291 -9.90 -18.18 12.85
N GLN A 292 -10.94 -17.49 13.32
CA GLN A 292 -11.92 -17.94 14.31
C GLN A 292 -13.09 -18.72 13.67
N GLY A 293 -13.08 -18.90 12.33
CA GLY A 293 -14.10 -19.65 11.60
C GLY A 293 -15.25 -18.81 11.05
N GLU A 294 -15.17 -17.47 11.15
CA GLU A 294 -16.18 -16.59 10.56
C GLU A 294 -16.00 -16.49 9.03
N SER A 295 -17.12 -16.50 8.30
CA SER A 295 -17.13 -16.23 6.86
C SER A 295 -17.29 -14.73 6.61
N LEU A 296 -16.49 -14.16 5.70
CA LEU A 296 -16.63 -12.76 5.30
C LEU A 296 -17.89 -12.51 4.45
N LEU A 297 -18.42 -13.54 3.81
CA LEU A 297 -19.65 -13.51 3.04
C LEU A 297 -20.76 -14.20 3.84
N ASP A 298 -21.95 -13.62 3.85
CA ASP A 298 -23.11 -14.17 4.52
C ASP A 298 -23.55 -15.53 3.92
N ALA A 299 -24.38 -16.27 4.65
CA ALA A 299 -24.88 -17.57 4.21
C ALA A 299 -25.70 -17.49 2.89
N SER A 300 -26.28 -16.31 2.59
CA SER A 300 -26.99 -16.10 1.31
C SER A 300 -26.04 -15.88 0.12
N GLY A 301 -24.75 -15.66 0.38
CA GLY A 301 -23.72 -15.41 -0.61
C GLY A 301 -23.83 -14.04 -1.27
N LYS A 302 -24.56 -13.09 -0.68
CA LYS A 302 -24.88 -11.80 -1.31
C LYS A 302 -24.30 -10.60 -0.59
N SER A 303 -23.93 -10.72 0.68
CA SER A 303 -23.55 -9.58 1.51
C SER A 303 -22.25 -9.84 2.26
N ALA A 304 -21.31 -8.90 2.16
CA ALA A 304 -20.03 -8.94 2.88
C ALA A 304 -20.10 -8.16 4.19
N ALA A 305 -21.14 -8.39 5.00
CA ALA A 305 -21.43 -7.60 6.21
C ALA A 305 -20.28 -7.62 7.24
N VAL A 306 -19.66 -8.79 7.46
CA VAL A 306 -18.52 -8.96 8.37
C VAL A 306 -17.32 -8.13 7.92
N LEU A 307 -17.02 -8.15 6.62
CA LEU A 307 -15.97 -7.32 6.02
C LEU A 307 -16.29 -5.83 6.15
N ALA A 308 -17.54 -5.43 5.93
CA ALA A 308 -17.97 -4.04 6.03
C ALA A 308 -17.89 -3.50 7.47
N GLU A 309 -18.21 -4.34 8.45
CA GLU A 309 -18.08 -4.02 9.87
C GLU A 309 -16.61 -3.79 10.25
N GLU A 310 -15.72 -4.72 9.89
CA GLU A 310 -14.27 -4.55 10.10
C GLU A 310 -13.73 -3.30 9.40
N TRP A 311 -14.16 -3.07 8.15
CA TRP A 311 -13.79 -1.86 7.41
C TRP A 311 -14.24 -0.57 8.13
N ALA A 312 -15.47 -0.54 8.66
CA ALA A 312 -15.98 0.63 9.38
C ALA A 312 -15.18 0.89 10.66
N VAL A 313 -14.91 -0.15 11.45
CA VAL A 313 -14.08 -0.06 12.66
C VAL A 313 -12.70 0.51 12.35
N VAL A 314 -12.03 -0.03 11.32
CA VAL A 314 -10.70 0.43 10.92
C VAL A 314 -10.76 1.86 10.39
N ARG A 315 -11.70 2.18 9.50
CA ARG A 315 -11.85 3.51 8.91
C ARG A 315 -12.08 4.57 9.99
N ASP A 316 -12.95 4.29 10.95
CA ASP A 316 -13.29 5.23 12.01
C ASP A 316 -12.12 5.43 12.99
N SER A 317 -11.35 4.36 13.27
CA SER A 317 -10.11 4.46 14.04
C SER A 317 -9.03 5.31 13.34
N MET A 318 -8.99 5.28 12.01
CA MET A 318 -8.05 6.05 11.17
C MET A 318 -8.53 7.49 10.92
N LEU A 319 -9.85 7.73 10.94
CA LEU A 319 -10.49 9.07 10.89
C LEU A 319 -10.45 9.80 12.23
N GLY A 320 -10.11 9.11 13.31
CA GLY A 320 -9.96 9.64 14.66
C GLY A 320 -8.82 10.65 14.83
N SER A 321 -8.61 11.55 13.87
CA SER A 321 -7.67 12.67 13.92
C SER A 321 -7.77 13.45 15.22
N LYS A 322 -8.96 13.54 15.85
CA LYS A 322 -9.17 14.11 17.19
C LYS A 322 -8.55 13.26 18.31
N ALA A 323 -8.77 11.95 18.31
CA ALA A 323 -8.18 11.05 19.31
C ALA A 323 -6.65 10.93 19.12
N MET A 324 -6.18 10.97 17.88
CA MET A 324 -4.75 11.04 17.56
C MET A 324 -4.15 12.40 17.96
N LEU A 325 -4.84 13.53 17.70
CA LEU A 325 -4.43 14.86 18.19
C LEU A 325 -4.37 14.86 19.72
N GLN A 326 -5.40 14.36 20.39
CA GLN A 326 -5.46 14.29 21.85
C GLN A 326 -4.34 13.42 22.41
N ARG A 327 -4.00 12.30 21.76
CA ARG A 327 -2.85 11.47 22.14
C ARG A 327 -1.52 12.16 21.90
N ILE A 328 -1.38 12.89 20.79
CA ILE A 328 -0.18 13.69 20.50
C ILE A 328 -0.04 14.82 21.54
N GLN A 329 -1.12 15.55 21.81
CA GLN A 329 -1.18 16.62 22.82
C GLN A 329 -0.89 16.07 24.22
N ALA A 330 -1.46 14.93 24.61
CA ALA A 330 -1.19 14.28 25.89
C ALA A 330 0.27 13.82 26.00
N LYS A 331 0.86 13.33 24.90
CA LYS A 331 2.27 12.92 24.86
C LYS A 331 3.22 14.12 24.92
N ILE A 332 2.90 15.21 24.22
CA ILE A 332 3.62 16.48 24.32
C ILE A 332 3.52 17.02 25.75
N LYS A 333 2.32 17.04 26.34
CA LYS A 333 2.11 17.48 27.72
C LYS A 333 2.91 16.65 28.72
N ARG A 334 2.99 15.33 28.53
CA ARG A 334 3.80 14.43 29.36
C ARG A 334 5.30 14.71 29.22
N LEU A 335 5.80 14.91 28.00
CA LEU A 335 7.20 15.30 27.76
C LEU A 335 7.53 16.66 28.40
N TYR A 336 6.59 17.61 28.40
CA TYR A 336 6.74 18.89 29.09
C TYR A 336 6.76 18.74 30.61
N LEU A 337 5.92 17.86 31.18
CA LEU A 337 5.93 17.57 32.62
C LEU A 337 7.23 16.86 33.03
N ASP A 338 7.68 15.88 32.26
CA ASP A 338 8.92 15.15 32.52
C ASP A 338 10.14 16.08 32.44
N ALA A 339 10.15 17.04 31.50
CA ALA A 339 11.20 18.06 31.38
C ALA A 339 11.13 19.16 32.47
N SER A 340 9.97 19.39 33.07
CA SER A 340 9.80 20.38 34.16
C SER A 340 10.15 19.82 35.54
N LEU A 341 10.40 18.52 35.65
CA LEU A 341 10.86 17.84 36.87
C LEU A 341 12.38 17.68 36.92
N GLU A 342 13.09 18.01 35.84
CA GLU A 342 14.55 18.07 35.77
C GLU A 342 15.05 19.54 35.77
N THR A 343 14.75 20.27 36.84
CA THR A 343 15.52 21.48 37.18
C THR A 343 16.12 21.28 38.57
N PRO A 344 17.46 21.23 38.73
CA PRO A 344 18.06 21.24 40.05
C PRO A 344 17.82 22.61 40.70
N SER A 345 17.36 22.60 41.95
CA SER A 345 17.20 23.78 42.79
C SER A 345 18.52 24.59 42.87
N PRO A 346 18.48 25.93 42.90
CA PRO A 346 19.69 26.74 42.94
C PRO A 346 20.24 26.77 44.36
N SER A 347 21.33 26.04 44.61
CA SER A 347 22.17 26.25 45.79
C SER A 347 23.64 26.43 45.39
N ASN A 348 24.14 27.65 45.67
CA ASN A 348 25.53 28.05 45.86
C ASN A 348 26.56 27.59 44.83
N TYR A 349 26.87 28.46 43.86
CA TYR A 349 28.24 28.58 43.37
C TYR A 349 28.50 30.00 42.82
N THR A 350 29.39 30.72 43.50
CA THR A 350 29.96 32.01 43.08
C THR A 350 31.15 31.76 42.15
N PRO A 351 31.20 32.32 40.93
CA PRO A 351 32.43 32.31 40.14
C PRO A 351 33.32 33.49 40.55
N ARG A 352 34.54 33.20 41.01
CA ARG A 352 35.63 34.19 41.11
C ARG A 352 36.08 34.57 39.70
N GLY A 353 35.89 35.82 39.29
CA GLY A 353 36.59 36.43 38.16
C GLY A 353 37.90 37.09 38.61
N PRO A 354 38.92 37.20 37.74
CA PRO A 354 40.13 37.96 38.05
C PRO A 354 39.88 39.46 37.92
N SER A 355 40.48 40.20 38.84
CA SER A 355 40.62 41.66 38.86
C SER A 355 41.35 42.20 37.63
N SER A 356 40.93 43.31 37.03
CA SER A 356 41.31 44.67 37.42
C SER A 356 40.78 45.73 36.44
N ASP A 357 40.62 46.94 36.98
CA ASP A 357 40.67 48.26 36.33
C ASP A 357 39.36 48.95 35.84
N LEU A 358 38.94 49.89 36.71
CA LEU A 358 38.12 51.10 36.56
C LEU A 358 38.62 52.07 35.44
N PRO A 359 37.99 53.24 35.15
CA PRO A 359 36.81 53.87 35.79
C PRO A 359 35.71 54.46 34.87
N SER A 360 34.57 54.68 35.53
CA SER A 360 33.46 55.66 35.37
C SER A 360 33.53 56.86 34.40
N SER A 361 32.41 57.14 33.72
CA SER A 361 31.69 58.46 33.65
C SER A 361 30.46 58.30 32.71
N GLU A 362 29.24 58.55 33.18
CA GLU A 362 28.41 59.77 33.05
C GLU A 362 27.38 59.75 31.91
N MET A 363 26.11 59.91 32.34
CA MET A 363 25.00 60.68 31.77
C MET A 363 24.60 60.63 30.27
N SER A 364 23.32 60.27 30.12
CA SER A 364 22.25 60.97 29.38
C SER A 364 21.95 60.63 27.90
N ASP A 365 20.64 60.37 27.73
CA ASP A 365 19.72 60.72 26.65
C ASP A 365 19.64 59.93 25.33
N ARG A 366 18.41 59.39 25.17
CA ARG A 366 17.64 59.12 23.94
C ARG A 366 18.22 58.01 23.05
N GLU A 367 17.45 57.07 22.49
CA GLU A 367 16.16 57.20 21.81
C GLU A 367 15.71 55.77 21.37
N VAL A 368 14.48 55.63 20.82
CA VAL A 368 14.04 54.58 19.86
C VAL A 368 13.41 53.28 20.40
N LEU A 369 12.07 53.34 20.38
CA LEU A 369 11.11 52.50 19.63
C LEU A 369 10.85 51.03 20.01
N GLU A 370 9.60 50.89 20.44
CA GLU A 370 8.67 49.77 20.32
C GLU A 370 8.71 49.04 18.96
N SER A 371 8.55 47.72 19.00
CA SER A 371 7.87 47.00 17.93
C SER A 371 6.90 45.99 18.54
N GLY A 372 5.61 46.26 18.33
CA GLY A 372 4.51 45.37 18.63
C GLY A 372 3.57 45.29 17.44
N ARG A 373 3.08 44.08 17.20
CA ARG A 373 1.90 43.66 16.41
C ARG A 373 2.13 43.20 14.95
N SER A 374 2.07 41.88 14.85
CA SER A 374 1.13 41.07 14.04
C SER A 374 0.48 41.67 12.79
N PHE A 375 0.49 40.90 11.71
CA PHE A 375 -0.58 40.94 10.71
C PHE A 375 -0.78 39.58 10.03
N GLN A 376 -2.05 39.20 9.91
CA GLN A 376 -2.59 38.09 9.12
C GLN A 376 -2.77 38.52 7.66
N ASP A 377 -2.80 37.52 6.76
CA ASP A 377 -3.30 37.55 5.38
C ASP A 377 -2.62 38.52 4.39
N LEU A 378 -2.19 37.95 3.26
CA LEU A 378 -2.43 38.49 1.91
C LEU A 378 -1.96 37.48 0.84
N THR A 379 -2.89 37.15 -0.06
CA THR A 379 -2.70 36.51 -1.35
C THR A 379 -2.26 37.53 -2.41
N MET A 380 -1.38 37.17 -3.36
CA MET A 380 -1.23 37.71 -4.73
C MET A 380 -0.24 36.77 -5.46
N SER A 381 -0.44 36.17 -6.65
CA SER A 381 -0.79 36.65 -8.00
C SER A 381 0.07 37.80 -8.52
N ASP A 382 0.71 37.53 -9.68
CA ASP A 382 1.29 38.46 -10.67
C ASP A 382 2.68 39.05 -10.45
N LEU A 383 3.65 38.45 -11.16
CA LEU A 383 4.81 39.05 -11.88
C LEU A 383 5.27 37.94 -12.86
N THR A 384 5.40 38.05 -14.19
CA THR A 384 5.54 39.17 -15.13
C THR A 384 5.11 38.75 -16.55
N SER A 385 4.69 39.74 -17.33
CA SER A 385 4.45 39.70 -18.78
C SER A 385 5.69 40.14 -19.58
N SER A 386 5.88 39.60 -20.78
CA SER A 386 6.47 40.35 -21.91
C SER A 386 5.98 39.79 -23.25
N GLU A 387 5.53 40.71 -24.11
CA GLU A 387 4.85 40.52 -25.39
C GLU A 387 5.76 40.09 -26.55
N GLY A 388 5.13 39.53 -27.60
CA GLY A 388 5.68 39.44 -28.95
C GLY A 388 4.77 38.65 -29.90
N SER A 389 4.22 39.31 -30.93
CA SER A 389 3.47 38.74 -32.07
C SER A 389 3.49 39.80 -33.21
N PRO A 390 3.10 39.51 -34.48
CA PRO A 390 2.70 38.24 -35.09
C PRO A 390 3.37 37.94 -36.47
N GLY A 391 3.14 36.73 -37.01
CA GLY A 391 3.45 36.36 -38.40
C GLY A 391 2.56 35.22 -38.89
N SER A 392 2.12 35.30 -40.14
CA SER A 392 0.89 34.73 -40.70
C SER A 392 1.06 33.45 -41.55
N GLN A 393 -0.07 32.74 -41.72
CA GLN A 393 -0.47 31.85 -42.84
C GLN A 393 0.19 30.47 -43.03
N GLY A 394 -0.66 29.47 -43.31
CA GLY A 394 -0.24 28.19 -43.91
C GLY A 394 -1.18 27.01 -43.62
N SER A 395 -2.13 26.78 -44.53
CA SER A 395 -3.00 25.61 -44.67
C SER A 395 -2.24 24.29 -44.91
N GLY A 396 -2.83 23.15 -44.49
CA GLY A 396 -2.42 21.82 -44.98
C GLY A 396 -3.11 20.65 -44.25
N GLU A 397 -4.08 20.04 -44.92
CA GLU A 397 -4.58 18.68 -44.64
C GLU A 397 -3.48 17.63 -44.91
N LEU A 398 -3.31 16.64 -44.03
CA LEU A 398 -2.94 15.23 -44.29
C LEU A 398 -3.34 14.46 -43.01
N GLY A 399 -4.03 13.32 -43.03
CA GLY A 399 -3.80 12.14 -43.86
C GLY A 399 -3.12 11.07 -42.98
N ALA A 400 -3.69 9.87 -42.94
CA ALA A 400 -3.58 8.86 -41.89
C ALA A 400 -2.22 8.12 -41.72
N ASP A 401 -2.27 7.19 -40.77
CA ASP A 401 -1.41 6.01 -40.53
C ASP A 401 -0.19 6.19 -39.62
N ASP A 402 -0.30 5.62 -38.41
CA ASP A 402 0.84 4.93 -37.80
C ASP A 402 0.37 3.80 -36.86
N HIS A 403 0.82 2.60 -37.19
CA HIS A 403 0.65 1.34 -36.48
C HIS A 403 1.40 1.35 -35.14
N ASP A 404 0.83 0.67 -34.15
CA ASP A 404 1.45 0.39 -32.85
C ASP A 404 2.84 -0.26 -33.01
N MET A 405 3.87 0.42 -32.50
CA MET A 405 5.14 -0.18 -32.10
C MET A 405 5.46 0.27 -30.67
N ASP A 406 5.07 -0.54 -29.69
CA ASP A 406 5.69 -0.53 -28.37
C ASP A 406 6.99 -1.34 -28.48
N ARG A 407 8.13 -0.64 -28.45
CA ARG A 407 9.46 -1.24 -28.48
C ARG A 407 9.81 -1.88 -27.15
N ASP A 408 10.11 -3.16 -27.29
CA ASP A 408 11.12 -3.97 -26.61
C ASP A 408 12.28 -3.19 -25.99
N ALA A 409 12.58 -3.54 -24.73
CA ALA A 409 13.90 -3.37 -24.13
C ALA A 409 14.64 -4.71 -24.23
N GLU A 410 15.51 -4.80 -25.22
CA GLU A 410 16.41 -5.92 -25.49
C GLU A 410 17.51 -5.96 -24.42
N PHE A 411 17.46 -6.94 -23.51
CA PHE A 411 18.54 -7.22 -22.56
C PHE A 411 19.40 -8.33 -23.15
N LYS A 412 20.63 -7.99 -23.58
CA LYS A 412 21.64 -8.94 -24.03
C LYS A 412 22.05 -9.87 -22.89
N GLU A 413 21.77 -11.16 -23.02
CA GLU A 413 22.45 -12.21 -22.26
C GLU A 413 23.87 -12.43 -22.80
N PRO A 414 24.87 -12.64 -21.94
CA PRO A 414 26.13 -13.24 -22.35
C PRO A 414 26.06 -14.77 -22.22
N ASP A 415 26.47 -15.38 -23.32
CA ASP A 415 26.91 -16.75 -23.58
C ASP A 415 27.26 -17.62 -22.35
N LYS A 416 26.66 -18.82 -22.28
CA LYS A 416 27.08 -19.90 -21.36
C LYS A 416 27.46 -21.14 -22.15
N GLY A 417 28.77 -21.38 -22.19
CA GLY A 417 29.37 -22.67 -22.48
C GLY A 417 28.91 -23.73 -21.47
N GLN A 418 28.80 -24.95 -22.00
CA GLN A 418 28.44 -26.18 -21.30
C GLN A 418 29.44 -26.51 -20.20
N ASP A 419 28.95 -26.95 -19.05
CA ASP A 419 29.56 -28.10 -18.38
C ASP A 419 28.57 -28.82 -17.45
N THR A 420 28.60 -30.13 -17.55
CA THR A 420 27.81 -31.10 -16.81
C THR A 420 28.41 -31.31 -15.43
N THR A 421 27.60 -31.35 -14.37
CA THR A 421 27.88 -32.19 -13.19
C THR A 421 26.67 -32.28 -12.25
N THR A 422 26.45 -33.52 -11.81
CA THR A 422 25.52 -34.05 -10.81
C THR A 422 25.36 -33.21 -9.54
N ARG A 423 24.10 -32.98 -9.10
CA ARG A 423 23.78 -32.32 -7.83
C ARG A 423 23.07 -33.29 -6.87
N THR A 424 23.83 -33.77 -5.90
CA THR A 424 23.35 -34.41 -4.67
C THR A 424 22.76 -33.37 -3.71
N SER A 425 21.83 -33.86 -2.89
CA SER A 425 21.07 -33.15 -1.87
C SER A 425 21.92 -32.57 -0.74
N HIS A 426 21.80 -31.27 -0.47
CA HIS A 426 22.23 -30.68 0.80
C HIS A 426 21.20 -29.67 1.33
N GLN A 427 20.82 -29.90 2.59
CA GLN A 427 20.08 -28.99 3.47
C GLN A 427 20.79 -27.63 3.53
N THR A 428 20.01 -26.54 3.44
CA THR A 428 20.54 -25.17 3.52
C THR A 428 20.16 -24.58 4.87
N GLU A 429 21.15 -24.46 5.76
CA GLU A 429 21.08 -23.59 6.94
C GLU A 429 21.17 -22.13 6.48
N ALA A 430 20.24 -21.29 6.96
CA ALA A 430 20.22 -19.87 6.66
C ALA A 430 21.10 -19.11 7.67
N VAL A 431 22.28 -18.66 7.25
CA VAL A 431 23.12 -17.71 7.98
C VAL A 431 22.82 -16.30 7.47
N TYR A 432 22.25 -15.45 8.32
CA TYR A 432 21.99 -14.04 8.01
C TYR A 432 23.25 -13.20 8.28
N TRP A 433 23.77 -12.54 7.24
CA TRP A 433 24.76 -11.46 7.35
C TRP A 433 24.04 -10.11 7.48
N MET A 434 24.40 -9.30 8.48
CA MET A 434 24.05 -7.87 8.52
C MET A 434 25.17 -7.09 7.82
N PRO A 435 24.86 -6.10 6.97
CA PRO A 435 25.87 -5.15 6.49
C PRO A 435 26.13 -4.10 7.58
N GLU A 436 27.41 -3.88 7.85
CA GLU A 436 27.93 -2.76 8.63
C GLU A 436 27.64 -1.41 7.92
N GLU A 437 27.62 -0.38 8.76
CA GLU A 437 27.27 1.01 8.51
C GLU A 437 27.88 1.63 7.24
N LEU A 438 27.05 2.41 6.52
CA LEU A 438 27.42 3.65 5.81
C LEU A 438 26.16 4.51 5.59
#